data_AF-A0A552Q363-F1
#
_entry.id   AF-A0A552Q363-F1
#
_cell.length_a   1.000
_cell.length_b   1.000
_cell.length_c   1.000
_cell.angle_alpha   90.00
_cell.angle_beta   90.00
_cell.angle_gamma   90.00
#
_symmetry.space_group_name_H-M   'P 1'
#
loop_
_entity.id
_entity.type
_entity.pdbx_description
1 polymer ?
#
loop_
_entity_poly.entity_id
_entity_poly.type
_entity_poly.pdbx_seq_one_letter_code
_entity_poly.pdbx_strand_id
1 'polypeptide(L)'
;MKVSIKSGIAVVVITGMMGLSGVMLNPTVGQRTLAQQSESSVANSSSIEGKLDSNSQTLKDGSYFNVHTFQGKAGEPLIIDLISKDFDAYLILVDPNNNKIAENDDGGDENNARIVLTLPVTGTYTLIVNSAKAKESGSYVLSWREATERDIALAEAERLTQQVIQLYQQGKYNEAIPLAEQALAIIKQQLGDNHPLTAQSLNNLALLYDSQGRYSEAEPLYKEALAIWKQQLGDNHPDTATSLNNLAALYRVQGRYSEAEPLYKQALAIRKQQLGDNHPDTATSLNNLALLYDSQGRYSEAEPLYKQALAIRKQQLGDNHPYNKL
;
A
#
# COMPACT_ATOMS: atom_id res chain seq x y z
N MET A 1 3.26 -8.23 16.61
CA MET A 1 2.38 -8.57 15.47
C MET A 1 1.34 -7.47 15.38
N LYS A 2 1.68 -6.38 14.67
CA LYS A 2 0.77 -5.28 14.37
C LYS A 2 0.65 -5.31 12.85
N VAL A 3 -0.39 -5.98 12.36
CA VAL A 3 -0.76 -5.98 10.95
C VAL A 3 -1.42 -4.62 10.71
N SER A 4 -0.65 -3.64 10.26
CA SER A 4 -1.14 -2.33 9.85
C SER A 4 -1.36 -2.39 8.35
N ILE A 5 -2.57 -2.80 7.95
CA ILE A 5 -2.95 -2.87 6.54
C ILE A 5 -3.39 -1.46 6.16
N LYS A 6 -2.47 -0.64 5.64
CA LYS A 6 -2.85 0.70 5.18
C LYS A 6 -3.81 0.59 4.00
N SER A 7 -5.09 0.79 4.34
CA SER A 7 -6.11 1.54 3.61
C SER A 7 -6.03 1.49 2.08
N GLY A 8 -6.92 0.68 1.51
CA GLY A 8 -7.33 0.80 0.11
C GLY A 8 -7.78 2.22 -0.23
N ILE A 9 -7.43 2.68 -1.43
CA ILE A 9 -7.68 4.01 -2.02
C ILE A 9 -8.02 5.05 -0.93
N ALA A 10 -7.05 5.32 -0.05
CA ALA A 10 -7.15 6.47 0.81
C ALA A 10 -7.06 7.69 -0.10
N VAL A 11 -8.01 8.60 -0.01
CA VAL A 11 -7.87 9.98 -0.49
C VAL A 11 -6.78 10.63 0.35
N VAL A 12 -5.53 10.30 0.04
CA VAL A 12 -4.33 11.01 0.45
C VAL A 12 -3.79 11.60 -0.83
N VAL A 13 -3.77 12.93 -0.88
CA VAL A 13 -3.00 13.68 -1.85
C VAL A 13 -1.53 13.28 -1.64
N ILE A 14 -1.07 12.27 -2.39
CA ILE A 14 0.35 11.92 -2.41
C ILE A 14 1.01 12.98 -3.28
N THR A 15 1.68 13.93 -2.62
CA THR A 15 2.71 14.76 -3.24
C THR A 15 3.73 13.80 -3.84
N GLY A 16 3.79 13.75 -5.17
CA GLY A 16 4.65 12.83 -5.91
C GLY A 16 6.11 13.00 -5.51
N MET A 17 6.78 11.89 -5.21
CA MET A 17 8.22 11.82 -5.38
C MET A 17 8.52 11.51 -6.84
N MET A 18 9.24 12.43 -7.45
CA MET A 18 9.71 12.38 -8.82
C MET A 18 10.67 11.20 -9.02
N GLY A 19 10.38 10.40 -10.03
CA GLY A 19 11.33 10.01 -11.07
C GLY A 19 12.64 9.35 -10.66
N LEU A 20 12.67 8.02 -10.66
CA LEU A 20 13.82 7.26 -11.16
C LEU A 20 13.57 6.84 -12.62
N SER A 21 13.32 7.82 -13.49
CA SER A 21 13.39 7.62 -14.93
C SER A 21 14.82 7.96 -15.38
N GLY A 22 15.62 6.93 -15.70
CA GLY A 22 16.85 7.12 -16.48
C GLY A 22 18.18 6.86 -15.79
N VAL A 23 18.30 5.87 -14.90
CA VAL A 23 19.63 5.36 -14.53
C VAL A 23 20.09 4.36 -15.60
N MET A 24 20.88 4.84 -16.58
CA MET A 24 21.76 3.95 -17.34
C MET A 24 22.82 3.41 -16.38
N LEU A 25 22.66 2.16 -15.94
CA LEU A 25 23.71 1.43 -15.23
C LEU A 25 24.76 1.02 -16.26
N ASN A 26 25.86 1.78 -16.34
CA ASN A 26 27.09 1.33 -17.00
C ASN A 26 27.72 0.25 -16.10
N PRO A 27 27.77 -1.03 -16.50
CA PRO A 27 28.36 -2.07 -15.69
C PRO A 27 29.87 -2.02 -15.93
N THR A 28 30.58 -1.20 -15.16
CA THR A 28 32.01 -1.38 -15.02
C THR A 28 32.42 -0.96 -13.62
N VAL A 29 33.08 -1.90 -12.94
CA VAL A 29 33.94 -1.75 -11.75
C VAL A 29 33.36 -2.44 -10.51
N GLY A 30 34.04 -3.52 -10.11
CA GLY A 30 33.90 -4.17 -8.81
C GLY A 30 33.27 -5.56 -8.82
N GLN A 31 33.70 -6.46 -9.73
CA GLN A 31 33.39 -7.89 -9.60
C GLN A 31 33.88 -8.41 -8.24
N ARG A 32 32.98 -8.58 -7.26
CA ARG A 32 33.11 -9.70 -6.33
C ARG A 32 32.49 -10.89 -7.03
N THR A 33 33.33 -11.66 -7.72
CA THR A 33 33.01 -13.02 -8.14
C THR A 33 32.56 -13.76 -6.88
N LEU A 34 31.28 -14.15 -6.84
CA LEU A 34 30.77 -15.07 -5.84
C LEU A 34 31.69 -16.29 -5.88
N ALA A 35 32.35 -16.59 -4.76
CA ALA A 35 32.99 -17.87 -4.60
C ALA A 35 31.94 -18.93 -4.96
N GLN A 36 32.32 -19.82 -5.88
CA GLN A 36 31.58 -21.01 -6.25
C GLN A 36 31.08 -21.70 -4.98
N GLN A 37 29.82 -21.51 -4.63
CA GLN A 37 29.08 -22.43 -3.78
C GLN A 37 27.95 -22.98 -4.63
N SER A 38 28.31 -24.09 -5.28
CA SER A 38 27.46 -25.13 -5.86
C SER A 38 26.39 -24.70 -6.87
N GLU A 39 26.44 -25.37 -8.01
CA GLU A 39 25.33 -25.55 -8.96
C GLU A 39 24.09 -26.12 -8.25
N SER A 40 23.39 -25.30 -7.45
CA SER A 40 22.05 -25.63 -6.98
C SER A 40 21.05 -24.94 -7.91
N SER A 41 20.33 -25.75 -8.66
CA SER A 41 19.05 -25.36 -9.25
C SER A 41 18.21 -24.63 -8.20
N VAL A 42 17.47 -23.60 -8.62
CA VAL A 42 16.53 -22.78 -7.83
C VAL A 42 15.48 -23.62 -7.05
N ALA A 43 15.41 -24.94 -7.32
CA ALA A 43 14.60 -25.93 -6.62
C ALA A 43 14.87 -26.08 -5.11
N ASN A 44 15.90 -25.45 -4.53
CA ASN A 44 16.14 -25.46 -3.08
C ASN A 44 15.92 -24.05 -2.50
N SER A 45 14.94 -23.92 -1.60
CA SER A 45 14.76 -22.70 -0.78
C SER A 45 16.09 -22.28 -0.18
N SER A 46 16.48 -21.03 -0.39
CA SER A 46 17.77 -20.51 0.03
C SER A 46 17.63 -19.11 0.59
N SER A 47 18.55 -18.73 1.46
CA SER A 47 18.62 -17.38 2.04
C SER A 47 20.05 -16.89 2.13
N ILE A 48 20.20 -15.58 2.09
CA ILE A 48 21.46 -14.86 2.26
C ILE A 48 21.21 -13.77 3.31
N GLU A 49 22.06 -13.76 4.34
CA GLU A 49 22.16 -12.63 5.25
C GLU A 49 23.11 -11.60 4.66
N GLY A 50 22.74 -10.32 4.77
CA GLY A 50 23.60 -9.23 4.34
C GLY A 50 23.40 -7.98 5.17
N LYS A 51 24.19 -6.96 4.87
CA LYS A 51 24.17 -5.69 5.57
C LYS A 51 24.36 -4.54 4.59
N LEU A 52 23.53 -3.50 4.72
CA LEU A 52 23.75 -2.21 4.08
C LEU A 52 24.48 -1.31 5.07
N ASP A 53 25.69 -0.88 4.74
CA ASP A 53 26.47 0.06 5.54
C ASP A 53 27.50 0.81 4.68
N SER A 54 28.42 1.54 5.32
CA SER A 54 29.47 2.30 4.62
C SER A 54 30.42 1.45 3.76
N ASN A 55 30.37 0.12 3.85
CA ASN A 55 31.12 -0.79 2.98
C ASN A 55 30.32 -1.27 1.77
N SER A 56 29.02 -0.96 1.71
CA SER A 56 28.16 -1.21 0.55
C SER A 56 28.44 -0.21 -0.57
N GLN A 57 27.92 -0.51 -1.75
CA GLN A 57 27.95 0.46 -2.85
C GLN A 57 27.00 1.61 -2.54
N THR A 58 27.25 2.79 -3.10
CA THR A 58 26.48 4.00 -2.78
C THR A 58 25.92 4.63 -4.06
N LEU A 59 24.62 4.94 -4.08
CA LEU A 59 23.98 5.71 -5.15
C LEU A 59 24.32 7.20 -5.04
N LYS A 60 23.98 7.98 -6.08
CA LYS A 60 24.27 9.43 -6.13
C LYS A 60 23.56 10.22 -5.02
N ASP A 61 22.43 9.73 -4.56
CA ASP A 61 21.64 10.31 -3.45
C ASP A 61 22.18 9.92 -2.07
N GLY A 62 23.19 9.05 -2.00
CA GLY A 62 23.78 8.57 -0.75
C GLY A 62 23.10 7.35 -0.14
N SER A 63 22.16 6.69 -0.83
CA SER A 63 21.62 5.40 -0.39
C SER A 63 22.64 4.27 -0.59
N TYR A 64 22.59 3.25 0.28
CA TYR A 64 23.45 2.09 0.18
C TYR A 64 22.76 0.97 -0.59
N PHE A 65 23.50 0.26 -1.43
CA PHE A 65 22.99 -0.94 -2.10
C PHE A 65 24.02 -2.08 -2.16
N ASN A 66 23.49 -3.30 -2.18
CA ASN A 66 24.24 -4.52 -2.45
C ASN A 66 23.64 -5.22 -3.69
N VAL A 67 24.48 -6.00 -4.37
CA VAL A 67 24.09 -6.75 -5.56
C VAL A 67 24.31 -8.24 -5.33
N HIS A 68 23.31 -9.04 -5.65
CA HIS A 68 23.35 -10.50 -5.64
C HIS A 68 22.97 -11.04 -7.02
N THR A 69 23.38 -12.25 -7.34
CA THR A 69 23.01 -12.89 -8.61
C THR A 69 22.61 -14.34 -8.40
N PHE A 70 21.68 -14.82 -9.22
CA PHE A 70 21.29 -16.23 -9.24
C PHE A 70 21.08 -16.71 -10.68
N GLN A 71 21.19 -18.01 -10.92
CA GLN A 71 20.81 -18.62 -12.20
C GLN A 71 19.33 -18.94 -12.17
N GLY A 72 18.58 -18.49 -13.18
CA GLY A 72 17.15 -18.76 -13.31
C GLY A 72 16.83 -19.42 -14.65
N LYS A 73 15.79 -20.24 -14.68
CA LYS A 73 15.29 -20.87 -15.91
C LYS A 73 13.96 -20.26 -16.33
N ALA A 74 13.77 -20.04 -17.63
CA ALA A 74 12.52 -19.55 -18.17
C ALA A 74 11.33 -20.44 -17.74
N GLY A 75 10.25 -19.81 -17.30
CA GLY A 75 9.03 -20.49 -16.83
C GLY A 75 9.04 -20.87 -15.36
N GLU A 76 10.15 -20.73 -14.64
CA GLU A 76 10.17 -21.01 -13.19
C GLU A 76 9.42 -19.91 -12.42
N PRO A 77 8.41 -20.27 -11.60
CA PRO A 77 7.75 -19.33 -10.71
C PRO A 77 8.61 -19.11 -9.47
N LEU A 78 8.97 -17.86 -9.20
CA LEU A 78 9.88 -17.49 -8.13
C LEU A 78 9.24 -16.44 -7.24
N ILE A 79 9.40 -16.63 -5.93
CA ILE A 79 9.14 -15.61 -4.92
C ILE A 79 10.45 -15.26 -4.24
N ILE A 80 10.68 -13.96 -4.09
CA ILE A 80 11.87 -13.36 -3.50
C ILE A 80 11.42 -12.41 -2.42
N ASP A 81 11.90 -12.65 -1.21
CA ASP A 81 11.62 -11.86 -0.02
C ASP A 81 12.89 -11.17 0.44
N LEU A 82 12.82 -9.86 0.64
CA LEU A 82 13.83 -9.06 1.30
C LEU A 82 13.23 -8.56 2.62
N ILE A 83 13.83 -8.94 3.74
CA ILE A 83 13.35 -8.61 5.08
C ILE A 83 14.41 -7.79 5.80
N SER A 84 14.06 -6.61 6.31
CA SER A 84 14.91 -5.86 7.23
C SER A 84 14.12 -5.42 8.47
N LYS A 85 14.80 -5.18 9.58
CA LYS A 85 14.20 -4.47 10.74
C LYS A 85 14.74 -3.05 10.90
N ASP A 86 15.72 -2.70 10.08
CA ASP A 86 16.58 -1.54 10.31
C ASP A 86 16.36 -0.44 9.27
N PHE A 87 15.79 -0.78 8.11
CA PHE A 87 15.54 0.16 7.01
C PHE A 87 14.33 -0.26 6.18
N ASP A 88 13.83 0.67 5.37
CA ASP A 88 12.75 0.41 4.42
C ASP A 88 13.33 -0.34 3.21
N ALA A 89 12.97 -1.61 3.08
CA ALA A 89 13.52 -2.52 2.08
C ALA A 89 13.04 -2.15 0.67
N TYR A 90 14.00 -1.95 -0.24
CA TYR A 90 13.73 -1.78 -1.66
C TYR A 90 14.46 -2.85 -2.47
N LEU A 91 13.69 -3.63 -3.23
CA LEU A 91 14.19 -4.74 -4.03
C LEU A 91 13.96 -4.49 -5.51
N ILE A 92 15.00 -4.67 -6.32
CA ILE A 92 14.93 -4.60 -7.79
C ILE A 92 15.46 -5.91 -8.38
N LEU A 93 14.72 -6.45 -9.35
CA LEU A 93 15.12 -7.61 -10.14
C LEU A 93 15.40 -7.18 -11.59
N VAL A 94 16.59 -7.55 -12.06
CA VAL A 94 17.09 -7.30 -13.41
C VAL A 94 17.32 -8.64 -14.12
N ASP A 95 16.84 -8.74 -15.36
CA ASP A 95 16.95 -9.94 -16.18
C ASP A 95 18.37 -10.13 -16.80
N PRO A 96 18.66 -11.29 -17.42
CA PRO A 96 19.93 -11.54 -18.11
C PRO A 96 20.24 -10.58 -19.28
N ASN A 97 19.23 -9.87 -19.79
CA ASN A 97 19.36 -8.87 -20.85
C ASN A 97 19.52 -7.45 -20.29
N ASN A 98 19.72 -7.32 -18.97
CA ASN A 98 19.88 -6.06 -18.25
C ASN A 98 18.63 -5.16 -18.23
N ASN A 99 17.44 -5.74 -18.33
CA ASN A 99 16.16 -5.04 -18.16
C ASN A 99 15.68 -5.15 -16.71
N LYS A 100 15.21 -4.03 -16.13
CA LYS A 100 14.45 -4.07 -14.88
C LYS A 100 13.09 -4.72 -15.14
N ILE A 101 12.84 -5.89 -14.54
CA ILE A 101 11.60 -6.66 -14.77
C ILE A 101 10.65 -6.67 -13.59
N ALA A 102 11.14 -6.38 -12.38
CA ALA A 102 10.31 -6.18 -11.21
C ALA A 102 11.01 -5.28 -10.21
N GLU A 103 10.22 -4.54 -9.45
CA GLU A 103 10.68 -3.81 -8.28
C GLU A 103 9.58 -3.81 -7.23
N ASN A 104 9.97 -3.81 -5.97
CA ASN A 104 9.05 -3.64 -4.86
C ASN A 104 9.71 -2.71 -3.83
N ASP A 105 9.08 -1.56 -3.66
CA ASP A 105 9.41 -0.51 -2.70
C ASP A 105 8.26 -0.39 -1.71
N ASP A 106 8.14 -1.35 -0.79
CA ASP A 106 7.05 -1.38 0.19
C ASP A 106 7.37 -0.44 1.37
N GLY A 107 7.48 0.86 1.08
CA GLY A 107 7.84 1.93 2.01
C GLY A 107 6.87 2.17 3.18
N GLY A 108 6.42 1.13 3.90
CA GLY A 108 5.71 1.27 5.15
C GLY A 108 5.24 -0.01 5.85
N ASP A 109 5.53 -0.02 7.16
CA ASP A 109 4.98 -0.80 8.29
C ASP A 109 5.55 -2.23 8.54
N GLU A 110 6.05 -2.96 7.54
CA GLU A 110 6.73 -4.26 7.78
C GLU A 110 8.18 -4.38 7.28
N ASN A 111 8.76 -3.32 6.68
CA ASN A 111 10.17 -3.27 6.22
C ASN A 111 10.58 -4.40 5.26
N ASN A 112 9.62 -4.98 4.53
CA ASN A 112 9.85 -6.16 3.70
C ASN A 112 9.45 -5.88 2.25
N ALA A 113 10.34 -6.17 1.29
CA ALA A 113 10.01 -6.12 -0.12
C ALA A 113 9.82 -7.55 -0.66
N ARG A 114 8.76 -7.75 -1.45
CA ARG A 114 8.42 -9.05 -2.05
C ARG A 114 8.27 -8.93 -3.56
N ILE A 115 8.92 -9.82 -4.29
CA ILE A 115 8.74 -9.98 -5.73
C ILE A 115 8.25 -11.40 -5.99
N VAL A 116 7.13 -11.53 -6.72
CA VAL A 116 6.62 -12.81 -7.22
C VAL A 116 6.48 -12.71 -8.73
N LEU A 117 7.12 -13.61 -9.47
CA LEU A 117 7.05 -13.62 -10.94
C LEU A 117 7.33 -15.00 -11.51
N THR A 118 6.95 -15.20 -12.76
CA THR A 118 7.49 -16.27 -13.60
C THR A 118 8.65 -15.74 -14.41
N LEU A 119 9.81 -16.38 -14.32
CA LEU A 119 11.03 -15.92 -14.99
C LEU A 119 10.84 -15.95 -16.52
N PRO A 120 11.03 -14.82 -17.24
CA PRO A 120 10.73 -14.74 -18.67
C PRO A 120 11.78 -15.44 -19.54
N VAL A 121 13.04 -15.48 -19.08
CA VAL A 121 14.17 -16.02 -19.84
C VAL A 121 15.10 -16.84 -18.95
N THR A 122 15.92 -17.71 -19.55
CA THR A 122 16.95 -18.46 -18.84
C THR A 122 18.25 -17.65 -18.80
N GLY A 123 18.90 -17.57 -17.64
CA GLY A 123 20.22 -16.94 -17.49
C GLY A 123 20.49 -16.40 -16.09
N THR A 124 21.50 -15.54 -15.99
CA THR A 124 21.89 -14.89 -14.73
C THR A 124 20.99 -13.69 -14.45
N TYR A 125 20.22 -13.74 -13.36
CA TYR A 125 19.45 -12.62 -12.86
C TYR A 125 20.26 -11.84 -11.82
N THR A 126 20.01 -10.54 -11.74
CA THR A 126 20.64 -9.63 -10.77
C THR A 126 19.60 -9.08 -9.82
N LEU A 127 19.84 -9.22 -8.53
CA LEU A 127 19.05 -8.65 -7.44
C LEU A 127 19.80 -7.48 -6.83
N ILE A 128 19.13 -6.33 -6.77
CA ILE A 128 19.65 -5.12 -6.13
C ILE A 128 18.85 -4.90 -4.86
N VAL A 129 19.54 -4.99 -3.72
CA VAL A 129 19.01 -4.68 -2.39
C VAL A 129 19.43 -3.26 -2.05
N ASN A 130 18.46 -2.37 -1.84
CA ASN A 130 18.69 -0.97 -1.54
C ASN A 130 17.87 -0.56 -0.30
N SER A 131 18.29 0.51 0.36
CA SER A 131 17.46 1.22 1.33
C SER A 131 16.69 2.35 0.63
N ALA A 132 15.44 2.58 1.01
CA ALA A 132 14.63 3.63 0.40
C ALA A 132 15.15 5.05 0.70
N LYS A 133 15.94 5.22 1.77
CA LYS A 133 16.49 6.54 2.17
C LYS A 133 18.01 6.56 2.28
N ALA A 134 18.57 7.73 1.99
CA ALA A 134 20.00 7.99 2.06
C ALA A 134 20.58 7.65 3.45
N LYS A 135 21.70 6.91 3.46
CA LYS A 135 22.45 6.49 4.66
C LYS A 135 21.70 5.60 5.66
N GLU A 136 20.50 5.11 5.34
CA GLU A 136 19.90 4.02 6.11
C GLU A 136 20.81 2.78 6.04
N SER A 137 21.09 2.20 7.19
CA SER A 137 22.02 1.08 7.33
C SER A 137 21.44 0.03 8.26
N GLY A 138 21.73 -1.23 7.97
CA GLY A 138 21.26 -2.33 8.81
C GLY A 138 21.38 -3.67 8.14
N SER A 139 20.94 -4.69 8.86
CA SER A 139 20.96 -6.07 8.40
C SER A 139 19.71 -6.39 7.60
N TYR A 140 19.84 -7.32 6.66
CA TYR A 140 18.72 -7.86 5.90
C TYR A 140 18.88 -9.35 5.65
N VAL A 141 17.74 -10.00 5.41
CA VAL A 141 17.66 -11.37 4.92
C VAL A 141 17.03 -11.33 3.55
N LEU A 142 17.74 -11.82 2.54
CA LEU A 142 17.22 -12.07 1.20
C LEU A 142 16.95 -13.57 1.07
N SER A 143 15.72 -13.96 0.78
CA SER A 143 15.35 -15.38 0.61
C SER A 143 14.53 -15.60 -0.64
N TRP A 144 14.63 -16.79 -1.20
CA TRP A 144 13.85 -17.18 -2.37
C TRP A 144 13.44 -18.64 -2.34
N ARG A 145 12.31 -18.92 -2.98
CA ARG A 145 11.76 -20.27 -3.16
C ARG A 145 10.88 -20.31 -4.41
N GLU A 146 10.54 -21.50 -4.86
CA GLU A 146 9.49 -21.68 -5.87
C GLU A 146 8.18 -21.06 -5.38
N ALA A 147 7.54 -20.25 -6.23
CA ALA A 147 6.27 -19.63 -5.93
C ALA A 147 5.14 -20.64 -6.16
N THR A 148 4.24 -20.73 -5.18
CA THR A 148 3.04 -21.57 -5.27
C THR A 148 2.00 -20.91 -6.16
N GLU A 149 1.00 -21.68 -6.59
CA GLU A 149 -0.16 -21.12 -7.30
C GLU A 149 -0.85 -20.00 -6.51
N ARG A 150 -0.90 -20.13 -5.18
CA ARG A 150 -1.45 -19.10 -4.29
C ARG A 150 -0.61 -17.83 -4.31
N ASP A 151 0.73 -17.95 -4.28
CA ASP A 151 1.62 -16.78 -4.34
C ASP A 151 1.41 -16.01 -5.66
N ILE A 152 1.36 -16.74 -6.78
CA ILE A 152 1.17 -16.17 -8.12
C ILE A 152 -0.19 -15.48 -8.22
N ALA A 153 -1.25 -16.13 -7.73
CA ALA A 153 -2.59 -15.57 -7.75
C ALA A 153 -2.67 -14.27 -6.94
N LEU A 154 -2.10 -14.24 -5.73
CA LEU A 154 -2.10 -13.03 -4.90
C LEU A 154 -1.28 -11.90 -5.52
N ALA A 155 -0.15 -12.21 -6.16
CA ALA A 155 0.64 -11.22 -6.89
C ALA A 155 -0.13 -10.62 -8.08
N GLU A 156 -0.93 -11.42 -8.79
CA GLU A 156 -1.81 -10.91 -9.84
C GLU A 156 -2.91 -10.02 -9.26
N ALA A 157 -3.54 -10.40 -8.15
CA ALA A 157 -4.54 -9.55 -7.49
C ALA A 157 -3.95 -8.21 -7.04
N GLU A 158 -2.72 -8.20 -6.54
CA GLU A 158 -1.99 -6.97 -6.20
C GLU A 158 -1.72 -6.11 -7.44
N ARG A 159 -1.23 -6.71 -8.52
CA ARG A 159 -1.00 -6.01 -9.79
C ARG A 159 -2.28 -5.39 -10.34
N LEU A 160 -3.39 -6.14 -10.34
CA LEU A 160 -4.70 -5.64 -10.73
C LEU A 160 -5.13 -4.47 -9.84
N THR A 161 -4.91 -4.57 -8.53
CA THR A 161 -5.20 -3.49 -7.58
C THR A 161 -4.39 -2.23 -7.87
N GLN A 162 -3.10 -2.36 -8.21
CA GLN A 162 -2.28 -1.21 -8.62
C GLN A 162 -2.81 -0.57 -9.91
N GLN A 163 -3.21 -1.37 -10.89
CA GLN A 163 -3.83 -0.87 -12.12
C GLN A 163 -5.16 -0.16 -11.84
N VAL A 164 -5.98 -0.69 -10.94
CA VAL A 164 -7.23 -0.06 -10.47
C VAL A 164 -6.95 1.33 -9.88
N ILE A 165 -5.93 1.47 -9.04
CA ILE A 165 -5.53 2.76 -8.46
C ILE A 165 -5.16 3.76 -9.55
N GLN A 166 -4.36 3.33 -10.53
CA GLN A 166 -3.96 4.20 -11.66
C GLN A 166 -5.17 4.65 -12.49
N LEU A 167 -6.09 3.74 -12.79
CA LEU A 167 -7.31 4.06 -13.54
C LEU A 167 -8.25 4.97 -12.74
N TYR A 168 -8.37 4.75 -11.43
CA TYR A 168 -9.13 5.62 -10.53
C TYR A 168 -8.60 7.06 -10.56
N GLN A 169 -7.29 7.25 -10.47
CA GLN A 169 -6.65 8.57 -10.55
C GLN A 169 -6.87 9.26 -11.91
N GLN A 170 -7.02 8.47 -12.97
CA GLN A 170 -7.35 8.96 -14.32
C GLN A 170 -8.87 9.21 -14.51
N GLY A 171 -9.71 8.93 -13.50
CA GLY A 171 -11.17 8.99 -13.61
C GLY A 171 -11.78 7.89 -14.49
N LYS A 172 -11.01 6.86 -14.86
CA LYS A 172 -11.41 5.76 -15.73
C LYS A 172 -12.10 4.63 -14.96
N TYR A 173 -13.19 4.96 -14.27
CA TYR A 173 -13.86 4.02 -13.36
C TYR A 173 -14.43 2.79 -14.08
N ASN A 174 -14.94 2.94 -15.31
CA ASN A 174 -15.46 1.82 -16.10
C ASN A 174 -14.40 0.77 -16.46
N GLU A 175 -13.15 1.21 -16.66
CA GLU A 175 -12.01 0.29 -16.92
C GLU A 175 -11.50 -0.34 -15.62
N ALA A 176 -11.61 0.37 -14.50
CA ALA A 176 -11.13 -0.09 -13.19
C ALA A 176 -12.04 -1.16 -12.57
N ILE A 177 -13.36 -1.04 -12.69
CA ILE A 177 -14.33 -1.96 -12.08
C ILE A 177 -14.06 -3.44 -12.39
N PRO A 178 -13.95 -3.89 -13.67
CA PRO A 178 -13.73 -5.31 -13.95
C PRO A 178 -12.40 -5.84 -13.37
N LEU A 179 -11.37 -5.00 -13.29
CA LEU A 179 -10.10 -5.36 -12.67
C LEU A 179 -10.22 -5.49 -11.15
N ALA A 180 -10.98 -4.60 -10.51
CA ALA A 180 -11.27 -4.65 -9.08
C ALA A 180 -12.11 -5.89 -8.72
N GLU A 181 -13.09 -6.25 -9.56
CA GLU A 181 -13.89 -7.48 -9.41
C GLU A 181 -13.02 -8.73 -9.54
N GLN A 182 -12.12 -8.75 -10.54
CA GLN A 182 -11.18 -9.85 -10.72
C GLN A 182 -10.21 -9.98 -9.53
N ALA A 183 -9.63 -8.88 -9.06
CA ALA A 183 -8.76 -8.87 -7.88
C ALA A 183 -9.49 -9.38 -6.64
N LEU A 184 -10.73 -8.91 -6.40
CA LEU A 184 -11.57 -9.36 -5.30
C LEU A 184 -11.88 -10.87 -5.39
N ALA A 185 -12.20 -11.37 -6.58
CA ALA A 185 -12.48 -12.79 -6.78
C ALA A 185 -11.27 -13.67 -6.45
N ILE A 186 -10.08 -13.27 -6.91
CA ILE A 186 -8.83 -13.96 -6.58
C ILE A 186 -8.59 -13.93 -5.06
N ILE A 187 -8.71 -12.75 -4.43
CA ILE A 187 -8.48 -12.60 -2.99
C ILE A 187 -9.46 -13.46 -2.17
N LYS A 188 -10.74 -13.47 -2.53
CA LYS A 188 -11.75 -14.34 -1.89
C LYS A 188 -11.41 -15.81 -2.05
N GLN A 189 -11.00 -16.23 -3.25
CA GLN A 189 -10.61 -17.62 -3.51
C GLN A 189 -9.39 -18.05 -2.70
N GLN A 190 -8.37 -17.18 -2.57
CA GLN A 190 -7.11 -17.54 -1.94
C GLN A 190 -7.08 -17.33 -0.42
N LEU A 191 -7.83 -16.36 0.10
CA LEU A 191 -7.78 -15.93 1.50
C LEU A 191 -9.12 -16.09 2.25
N GLY A 192 -10.22 -16.27 1.53
CA GLY A 192 -11.56 -16.38 2.08
C GLY A 192 -12.30 -15.04 2.22
N ASP A 193 -13.61 -15.13 2.44
CA ASP A 193 -14.49 -13.94 2.53
C ASP A 193 -14.18 -13.04 3.73
N ASN A 194 -13.66 -13.62 4.82
CA ASN A 194 -13.46 -12.91 6.08
C ASN A 194 -11.98 -12.50 6.29
N HIS A 195 -11.26 -12.19 5.20
CA HIS A 195 -9.88 -11.74 5.27
C HIS A 195 -9.78 -10.20 5.19
N PRO A 196 -8.87 -9.55 5.91
CA PRO A 196 -8.61 -8.11 5.78
C PRO A 196 -8.44 -7.59 4.35
N LEU A 197 -7.67 -8.30 3.51
CA LEU A 197 -7.52 -7.95 2.08
C LEU A 197 -8.83 -8.07 1.29
N THR A 198 -9.75 -8.96 1.69
CA THR A 198 -11.10 -9.03 1.11
C THR A 198 -11.88 -7.76 1.44
N ALA A 199 -11.84 -7.33 2.71
CA ALA A 199 -12.48 -6.08 3.13
C ALA A 199 -11.89 -4.84 2.41
N GLN A 200 -10.57 -4.79 2.23
CA GLN A 200 -9.91 -3.73 1.47
C GLN A 200 -10.37 -3.71 -0.01
N SER A 201 -10.45 -4.88 -0.64
CA SER A 201 -10.86 -5.01 -2.04
C SER A 201 -12.33 -4.64 -2.25
N LEU A 202 -13.21 -5.06 -1.32
CA LEU A 202 -14.61 -4.64 -1.30
C LEU A 202 -14.74 -3.12 -1.17
N ASN A 203 -13.97 -2.50 -0.27
CA ASN A 203 -13.97 -1.06 -0.08
C ASN A 203 -13.50 -0.31 -1.34
N ASN A 204 -12.47 -0.82 -2.04
CA ASN A 204 -11.99 -0.23 -3.29
C ASN A 204 -13.04 -0.32 -4.41
N LEU A 205 -13.70 -1.47 -4.56
CA LEU A 205 -14.78 -1.65 -5.53
C LEU A 205 -15.99 -0.77 -5.20
N ALA A 206 -16.35 -0.65 -3.92
CA ALA A 206 -17.41 0.24 -3.46
C ALA A 206 -17.11 1.71 -3.82
N LEU A 207 -15.86 2.15 -3.64
CA LEU A 207 -15.43 3.50 -3.98
C LEU A 207 -15.53 3.80 -5.49
N LEU A 208 -15.23 2.81 -6.34
CA LEU A 208 -15.41 2.93 -7.78
C LEU A 208 -16.89 3.16 -8.14
N TYR A 209 -17.79 2.39 -7.53
CA TYR A 209 -19.23 2.57 -7.73
C TYR A 209 -19.74 3.91 -7.18
N ASP A 210 -19.31 4.29 -5.98
CA ASP A 210 -19.64 5.57 -5.34
C ASP A 210 -19.21 6.77 -6.20
N SER A 211 -18.00 6.71 -6.77
CA SER A 211 -17.46 7.76 -7.66
C SER A 211 -18.26 7.92 -8.96
N GLN A 212 -19.05 6.91 -9.34
CA GLN A 212 -19.97 6.95 -10.49
C GLN A 212 -21.43 7.28 -10.10
N GLY A 213 -21.72 7.54 -8.83
CA GLY A 213 -23.08 7.70 -8.33
C GLY A 213 -23.88 6.40 -8.24
N ARG A 214 -23.22 5.24 -8.38
CA ARG A 214 -23.82 3.90 -8.35
C ARG A 214 -23.95 3.41 -6.90
N TYR A 215 -24.68 4.19 -6.11
CA TYR A 215 -24.74 4.00 -4.66
C TYR A 215 -25.39 2.69 -4.22
N SER A 216 -26.32 2.16 -5.01
CA SER A 216 -26.95 0.85 -4.78
C SER A 216 -25.95 -0.31 -4.83
N GLU A 217 -24.93 -0.22 -5.68
CA GLU A 217 -23.86 -1.21 -5.77
C GLU A 217 -22.78 -0.99 -4.69
N ALA A 218 -22.49 0.27 -4.35
CA ALA A 218 -21.47 0.61 -3.35
C ALA A 218 -21.88 0.22 -1.91
N GLU A 219 -23.14 0.48 -1.52
CA GLU A 219 -23.61 0.26 -0.15
C GLU A 219 -23.40 -1.16 0.40
N PRO A 220 -23.82 -2.25 -0.30
CA PRO A 220 -23.62 -3.60 0.22
C PRO A 220 -22.14 -3.95 0.40
N LEU A 221 -21.28 -3.46 -0.49
CA LEU A 221 -19.83 -3.71 -0.44
C LEU A 221 -19.18 -3.00 0.76
N TYR A 222 -19.53 -1.73 1.02
CA TYR A 222 -19.06 -1.04 2.21
C TYR A 222 -19.56 -1.69 3.51
N LYS A 223 -20.80 -2.19 3.53
CA LYS A 223 -21.35 -2.93 4.67
C LYS A 223 -20.60 -4.25 4.91
N GLU A 224 -20.33 -5.02 3.86
CA GLU A 224 -19.56 -6.26 3.93
C GLU A 224 -18.13 -6.00 4.43
N ALA A 225 -17.45 -5.00 3.87
CA ALA A 225 -16.12 -4.59 4.32
C ALA A 225 -16.10 -4.21 5.81
N LEU A 226 -17.06 -3.39 6.25
CA LEU A 226 -17.19 -2.99 7.66
C LEU A 226 -17.41 -4.20 8.58
N ALA A 227 -18.24 -5.16 8.17
CA ALA A 227 -18.48 -6.38 8.95
C ALA A 227 -17.20 -7.21 9.12
N ILE A 228 -16.43 -7.37 8.05
CA ILE A 228 -15.15 -8.09 8.09
C ILE A 228 -14.17 -7.37 9.01
N TRP A 229 -14.01 -6.04 8.90
CA TRP A 229 -13.09 -5.29 9.77
C TRP A 229 -13.46 -5.39 11.24
N LYS A 230 -14.75 -5.31 11.57
CA LYS A 230 -15.23 -5.54 12.94
C LYS A 230 -14.91 -6.94 13.44
N GLN A 231 -15.07 -7.95 12.59
CA GLN A 231 -14.77 -9.33 12.97
C GLN A 231 -13.28 -9.60 13.15
N GLN A 232 -12.43 -9.02 12.29
CA GLN A 232 -10.99 -9.26 12.29
C GLN A 232 -10.25 -8.44 13.34
N LEU A 233 -10.63 -7.17 13.52
CA LEU A 233 -9.86 -6.20 14.31
C LEU A 233 -10.66 -5.58 15.46
N GLY A 234 -11.96 -5.85 15.52
CA GLY A 234 -12.86 -5.30 16.53
C GLY A 234 -13.44 -3.92 16.18
N ASP A 235 -14.37 -3.46 17.01
CA ASP A 235 -15.09 -2.19 16.78
C ASP A 235 -14.20 -0.95 16.94
N ASN A 236 -13.09 -1.04 17.67
CA ASN A 236 -12.24 0.11 18.05
C ASN A 236 -10.92 0.19 17.25
N HIS A 237 -10.85 -0.43 16.07
CA HIS A 237 -9.66 -0.39 15.21
C HIS A 237 -9.70 0.78 14.20
N PRO A 238 -8.55 1.42 13.85
CA PRO A 238 -8.50 2.45 12.82
C PRO A 238 -9.11 2.06 11.47
N ASP A 239 -8.95 0.80 11.02
CA ASP A 239 -9.56 0.32 9.76
C ASP A 239 -11.08 0.19 9.84
N THR A 240 -11.61 -0.16 11.02
CA THR A 240 -13.04 -0.10 11.30
C THR A 240 -13.54 1.34 11.22
N ALA A 241 -12.79 2.31 11.77
CA ALA A 241 -13.12 3.73 11.67
C ALA A 241 -13.12 4.23 10.22
N THR A 242 -12.17 3.79 9.40
CA THR A 242 -12.12 4.13 7.97
C THR A 242 -13.33 3.59 7.23
N SER A 243 -13.72 2.34 7.48
CA SER A 243 -14.91 1.73 6.84
C SER A 243 -16.22 2.39 7.27
N LEU A 244 -16.35 2.75 8.55
CA LEU A 244 -17.47 3.55 9.07
C LEU A 244 -17.56 4.90 8.35
N ASN A 245 -16.42 5.58 8.19
CA ASN A 245 -16.35 6.88 7.54
C ASN A 245 -16.75 6.81 6.05
N ASN A 246 -16.38 5.74 5.34
CA ASN A 246 -16.74 5.56 3.93
C ASN A 246 -18.24 5.31 3.75
N LEU A 247 -18.82 4.43 4.58
CA LEU A 247 -20.27 4.20 4.57
C LEU A 247 -21.06 5.47 4.96
N ALA A 248 -20.56 6.24 5.93
CA ALA A 248 -21.15 7.52 6.31
C ALA A 248 -21.11 8.55 5.17
N ALA A 249 -20.00 8.58 4.40
CA ALA A 249 -19.87 9.45 3.25
C ALA A 249 -20.88 9.11 2.15
N LEU A 250 -21.05 7.81 1.86
CA LEU A 250 -22.06 7.32 0.94
C LEU A 250 -23.48 7.77 1.36
N TYR A 251 -23.81 7.68 2.65
CA TYR A 251 -25.11 8.13 3.14
C TYR A 251 -25.27 9.66 3.08
N ARG A 252 -24.20 10.41 3.38
CA ARG A 252 -24.22 11.88 3.29
C ARG A 252 -24.50 12.35 1.86
N VAL A 253 -23.83 11.78 0.85
CA VAL A 253 -24.04 12.20 -0.55
C VAL A 253 -25.45 11.86 -1.06
N GLN A 254 -26.10 10.87 -0.47
CA GLN A 254 -27.50 10.52 -0.72
C GLN A 254 -28.52 11.33 0.10
N GLY A 255 -28.08 12.27 0.95
CA GLY A 255 -28.97 13.02 1.85
C GLY A 255 -29.50 12.21 3.03
N ARG A 256 -29.00 10.99 3.26
CA ARG A 256 -29.37 10.08 4.36
C ARG A 256 -28.64 10.45 5.65
N TYR A 257 -28.82 11.69 6.08
CA TYR A 257 -28.00 12.30 7.14
C TYR A 257 -28.15 11.62 8.51
N SER A 258 -29.35 11.14 8.84
CA SER A 258 -29.63 10.41 10.08
C SER A 258 -28.87 9.09 10.19
N GLU A 259 -28.55 8.46 9.05
CA GLU A 259 -27.75 7.24 8.99
C GLU A 259 -26.24 7.55 8.99
N ALA A 260 -25.83 8.68 8.38
CA ALA A 260 -24.43 9.11 8.32
C ALA A 260 -23.88 9.59 9.69
N GLU A 261 -24.67 10.36 10.45
CA GLU A 261 -24.22 11.00 11.70
C GLU A 261 -23.65 10.03 12.74
N PRO A 262 -24.34 8.92 13.13
CA PRO A 262 -23.80 8.00 14.12
C PRO A 262 -22.50 7.33 13.65
N LEU A 263 -22.37 7.03 12.35
CA LEU A 263 -21.18 6.41 11.79
C LEU A 263 -19.97 7.36 11.81
N TYR A 264 -20.14 8.63 11.44
CA TYR A 264 -19.07 9.62 11.55
C TYR A 264 -18.65 9.88 13.00
N LYS A 265 -19.61 9.96 13.93
CA LYS A 265 -19.31 10.10 15.36
C LYS A 265 -18.53 8.90 15.89
N GLN A 266 -18.92 7.69 15.51
CA GLN A 266 -18.21 6.47 15.91
C GLN A 266 -16.78 6.45 15.34
N ALA A 267 -16.60 6.75 14.05
CA ALA A 267 -15.27 6.83 13.42
C ALA A 267 -14.36 7.87 14.11
N LEU A 268 -14.91 9.04 14.44
CA LEU A 268 -14.19 10.09 15.16
C LEU A 268 -13.76 9.63 16.57
N ALA A 269 -14.66 8.99 17.31
CA ALA A 269 -14.35 8.48 18.66
C ALA A 269 -13.22 7.44 18.62
N ILE A 270 -13.26 6.51 17.67
CA ILE A 270 -12.21 5.50 17.50
C ILE A 270 -10.86 6.17 17.20
N ARG A 271 -10.81 7.11 16.25
CA ARG A 271 -9.54 7.78 15.88
C ARG A 271 -8.98 8.62 17.02
N LYS A 272 -9.82 9.31 17.79
CA LYS A 272 -9.39 10.01 19.02
C LYS A 272 -8.78 9.04 20.03
N GLN A 273 -9.42 7.89 20.25
CA GLN A 273 -8.94 6.89 21.20
C GLN A 273 -7.62 6.24 20.76
N GLN A 274 -7.48 5.90 19.47
CA GLN A 274 -6.33 5.13 18.97
C GLN A 274 -5.13 6.00 18.58
N LEU A 275 -5.38 7.20 18.07
CA LEU A 275 -4.36 8.06 17.45
C LEU A 275 -4.17 9.38 18.21
N GLY A 276 -5.13 9.75 19.07
CA GLY A 276 -5.14 11.01 19.80
C GLY A 276 -5.87 12.14 19.08
N ASP A 277 -6.15 13.21 19.82
CA ASP A 277 -6.93 14.34 19.32
C ASP A 277 -6.22 15.16 18.22
N ASN A 278 -4.89 15.16 18.20
CA ASN A 278 -4.08 15.97 17.28
C ASN A 278 -3.54 15.19 16.07
N HIS A 279 -4.06 13.99 15.81
CA HIS A 279 -3.65 13.18 14.66
C HIS A 279 -4.31 13.65 13.36
N PRO A 280 -3.63 13.59 12.20
CA PRO A 280 -4.21 13.92 10.90
C PRO A 280 -5.53 13.19 10.59
N ASP A 281 -5.63 11.90 10.92
CA ASP A 281 -6.85 11.13 10.69
C ASP A 281 -8.01 11.57 11.58
N THR A 282 -7.72 12.04 12.80
CA THR A 282 -8.72 12.67 13.68
C THR A 282 -9.23 13.96 13.06
N ALA A 283 -8.35 14.79 12.50
CA ALA A 283 -8.74 16.00 11.75
C ALA A 283 -9.61 15.67 10.53
N THR A 284 -9.31 14.59 9.81
CA THR A 284 -10.14 14.11 8.69
C THR A 284 -11.55 13.72 9.16
N SER A 285 -11.68 12.99 10.27
CA SER A 285 -13.00 12.66 10.82
C SER A 285 -13.78 13.89 11.30
N LEU A 286 -13.12 14.85 11.94
CA LEU A 286 -13.74 16.12 12.35
C LEU A 286 -14.29 16.86 11.13
N ASN A 287 -13.49 16.98 10.07
CA ASN A 287 -13.88 17.61 8.81
C ASN A 287 -15.09 16.92 8.16
N ASN A 288 -15.13 15.58 8.18
CA ASN A 288 -16.23 14.82 7.58
C ASN A 288 -17.54 14.97 8.36
N LEU A 289 -17.48 14.98 9.69
CA LEU A 289 -18.65 15.28 10.54
C LEU A 289 -19.12 16.73 10.34
N ALA A 290 -18.18 17.68 10.20
CA ALA A 290 -18.49 19.07 9.89
C ALA A 290 -19.21 19.20 8.53
N LEU A 291 -18.72 18.52 7.49
CA LEU A 291 -19.35 18.47 6.17
C LEU A 291 -20.77 17.91 6.22
N LEU A 292 -21.02 16.91 7.08
CA LEU A 292 -22.36 16.38 7.29
C LEU A 292 -23.31 17.44 7.88
N TYR A 293 -22.86 18.20 8.86
CA TYR A 293 -23.65 19.28 9.47
C TYR A 293 -23.84 20.45 8.51
N ASP A 294 -22.81 20.81 7.76
CA ASP A 294 -22.88 21.83 6.70
C ASP A 294 -23.92 21.47 5.62
N SER A 295 -23.92 20.19 5.17
CA SER A 295 -24.90 19.66 4.20
C SER A 295 -26.35 19.69 4.72
N GLN A 296 -26.54 19.81 6.04
CA GLN A 296 -27.84 19.97 6.71
C GLN A 296 -28.19 21.43 7.02
N GLY A 297 -27.31 22.40 6.72
CA GLY A 297 -27.46 23.79 7.15
C GLY A 297 -27.21 24.02 8.65
N ARG A 298 -26.64 23.03 9.36
CA ARG A 298 -26.32 23.09 10.80
C ARG A 298 -24.96 23.75 11.03
N TYR A 299 -24.80 24.97 10.53
CA TYR A 299 -23.51 25.67 10.49
C TYR A 299 -22.90 25.91 11.87
N SER A 300 -23.72 26.15 12.89
CA SER A 300 -23.27 26.34 14.29
C SER A 300 -22.60 25.09 14.87
N GLU A 301 -22.92 23.90 14.35
CA GLU A 301 -22.29 22.65 14.76
C GLU A 301 -21.10 22.30 13.87
N ALA A 302 -21.12 22.71 12.59
CA ALA A 302 -20.03 22.49 11.65
C ALA A 302 -18.79 23.35 11.94
N GLU A 303 -18.98 24.65 12.20
CA GLU A 303 -17.90 25.62 12.39
C GLU A 303 -16.86 25.21 13.45
N PRO A 304 -17.22 24.81 14.69
CA PRO A 304 -16.23 24.42 15.69
C PRO A 304 -15.42 23.18 15.26
N LEU A 305 -16.03 22.24 14.55
CA LEU A 305 -15.35 21.04 14.06
C LEU A 305 -14.37 21.37 12.94
N TYR A 306 -14.74 22.26 12.01
CA TYR A 306 -13.81 22.75 10.99
C TYR A 306 -12.62 23.49 11.60
N LYS A 307 -12.87 24.36 12.59
CA LYS A 307 -11.80 25.07 13.31
C LYS A 307 -10.84 24.10 13.98
N GLN A 308 -11.36 23.05 14.63
CA GLN A 308 -10.53 22.03 15.25
C GLN A 308 -9.70 21.25 14.21
N ALA A 309 -10.32 20.80 13.12
CA ALA A 309 -9.62 20.11 12.04
C ALA A 309 -8.50 20.98 11.41
N LEU A 310 -8.78 22.26 11.18
CA LEU A 310 -7.81 23.21 10.64
C LEU A 310 -6.64 23.44 11.61
N ALA A 311 -6.91 23.60 12.91
CA ALA A 311 -5.87 23.78 13.91
C ALA A 311 -4.89 22.59 13.93
N ILE A 312 -5.41 21.36 13.87
CA ILE A 312 -4.60 20.14 13.81
C ILE A 312 -3.74 20.13 12.54
N ARG A 313 -4.33 20.41 11.37
CA ARG A 313 -3.59 20.45 10.10
C ARG A 313 -2.47 21.49 10.10
N LYS A 314 -2.72 22.69 10.66
CA LYS A 314 -1.72 23.76 10.80
C LYS A 314 -0.54 23.34 11.68
N GLN A 315 -0.82 22.69 12.81
CA GLN A 315 0.22 22.22 13.73
C GLN A 315 1.14 21.18 13.07
N GLN A 316 0.60 20.33 12.18
CA GLN A 316 1.34 19.25 11.54
C GLN A 316 2.13 19.68 10.30
N LEU A 317 1.62 20.65 9.52
CA LEU A 317 2.21 21.05 8.23
C LEU A 317 3.08 22.32 8.30
N GLY A 318 3.11 22.99 9.45
CA GLY A 318 3.67 24.35 9.56
C GLY A 318 2.86 25.38 8.76
N ASP A 319 3.13 26.66 8.97
CA ASP A 319 2.30 27.76 8.43
C ASP A 319 2.28 27.88 6.89
N ASN A 320 3.15 27.15 6.16
CA ASN A 320 3.38 27.32 4.72
C ASN A 320 2.63 26.33 3.80
N HIS A 321 1.66 25.56 4.30
CA HIS A 321 0.91 24.64 3.43
C HIS A 321 -0.19 25.36 2.60
N PRO A 322 -0.34 25.09 1.29
CA PRO A 322 -1.26 25.82 0.40
C PRO A 322 -2.76 25.68 0.73
N TYR A 323 -3.13 24.86 1.70
CA TYR A 323 -4.51 24.74 2.22
C TYR A 323 -4.84 25.74 3.35
N ASN A 324 -3.93 26.64 3.72
CA ASN A 324 -4.14 27.65 4.78
C ASN A 324 -4.87 28.93 4.33
N LYS A 325 -5.41 28.97 3.10
CA LYS A 325 -6.26 30.08 2.63
C LYS A 325 -7.68 29.58 2.39
N LEU A 326 -8.53 29.72 3.41
CA LEU A 326 -9.98 29.86 3.28
C LEU A 326 -10.38 31.06 4.13
#